data_AF-A0A5N5DFB9-F1
#
_entry.id   AF-A0A5N5DFB9-F1
#
_cell.length_a   1.000
_cell.length_b   1.000
_cell.length_c   1.000
_cell.angle_alpha   90.00
_cell.angle_beta   90.00
_cell.angle_gamma   90.00
#
_symmetry.space_group_name_H-M   'P 1'
#
loop_
_entity.id
_entity.type
_entity.pdbx_description
1 polymer ?
#
loop_
_entity_poly.entity_id
_entity_poly.type
_entity_poly.pdbx_seq_one_letter_code
_entity_poly.pdbx_strand_id
1 'polypeptide(L)'
;MYVNDIVVIHLHGLSSNLSEEDIKRLVPQASKDIEGWSDPDFIKVIPVRDDYTLERLDQYYVLFRNVRGARAFQDRVRVLHAKTKAHATSSLLSALPPPPGFRDDRGDDLHAALQSYTLGPPASDRVYCNIVPHPYPRKLHDLFARGGYEPIVGAGGAIGADADIDTVAKVLLWFIGPQPTIGELRKTIARDGKDRGMPWAVVDGIHGPEGVIRLTHHSKNEPANSDASEDRIERKVGVRYVINFENRSEAQRFSRRWHCEAFRWGDGVYENGEGPPEARTEVLW
;
A
#
# COMPACT_ATOMS: atom_id res chain seq x y z
N MET A 1 22.41 -6.66 0.70
CA MET A 1 22.24 -6.35 2.14
C MET A 1 21.47 -7.49 2.76
N TYR A 2 21.84 -8.00 3.94
CA TYR A 2 21.13 -9.13 4.55
C TYR A 2 19.95 -8.66 5.41
N VAL A 3 18.89 -9.47 5.47
CA VAL A 3 17.69 -9.21 6.29
C VAL A 3 18.02 -9.18 7.79
N ASN A 4 19.14 -9.79 8.21
CA ASN A 4 19.56 -9.78 9.60
C ASN A 4 20.20 -8.46 10.04
N ASP A 5 20.66 -7.65 9.08
CA ASP A 5 21.35 -6.38 9.35
C ASP A 5 20.39 -5.18 9.30
N ILE A 6 19.11 -5.40 8.99
CA ILE A 6 18.10 -4.35 8.93
C ILE A 6 17.33 -4.22 10.23
N VAL A 7 16.94 -2.98 10.54
CA VAL A 7 16.08 -2.63 11.66
C VAL A 7 14.71 -2.26 11.12
N VAL A 8 13.68 -2.93 11.61
CA VAL A 8 12.31 -2.74 11.13
C VAL A 8 11.49 -1.99 12.17
N ILE A 9 10.77 -0.97 11.73
CA ILE A 9 9.71 -0.33 12.50
C ILE A 9 8.37 -0.80 11.97
N HIS A 10 7.48 -1.21 12.88
CA HIS A 10 6.08 -1.46 12.61
C HIS A 10 5.25 -0.25 13.05
N LEU A 11 4.63 0.39 12.08
CA LEU A 11 3.64 1.43 12.28
C LEU A 11 2.25 0.81 12.19
N HIS A 12 1.36 1.13 13.13
CA HIS A 12 -0.04 0.68 13.09
C HIS A 12 -1.01 1.76 13.60
N GLY A 13 -2.28 1.65 13.20
CA GLY A 13 -3.31 2.67 13.47
C GLY A 13 -3.19 3.89 12.56
N LEU A 14 -2.64 3.72 11.36
CA LEU A 14 -2.56 4.75 10.32
C LEU A 14 -3.73 4.61 9.33
N SER A 15 -3.95 5.60 8.47
CA SER A 15 -4.87 5.42 7.35
C SER A 15 -4.34 4.37 6.37
N SER A 16 -5.18 3.42 5.92
CA SER A 16 -4.82 2.44 4.88
C SER A 16 -4.51 3.08 3.52
N ASN A 17 -4.95 4.32 3.32
CA ASN A 17 -4.74 5.10 2.10
C ASN A 17 -3.45 5.94 2.12
N LEU A 18 -2.65 5.85 3.20
CA LEU A 18 -1.43 6.63 3.31
C LEU A 18 -0.42 6.17 2.24
N SER A 19 0.17 7.12 1.52
CA SER A 19 1.17 6.83 0.50
C SER A 19 2.54 6.59 1.14
N GLU A 20 3.41 5.86 0.45
CA GLU A 20 4.78 5.66 0.93
C GLU A 20 5.56 6.98 1.00
N GLU A 21 5.27 7.92 0.10
CA GLU A 21 5.89 9.25 0.08
C GLU A 21 5.56 10.05 1.33
N ASP A 22 4.31 9.95 1.81
CA ASP A 22 3.89 10.60 3.05
C ASP A 22 4.68 10.07 4.26
N ILE A 23 4.97 8.77 4.30
CA ILE A 23 5.80 8.16 5.35
C ILE A 23 7.28 8.54 5.16
N LYS A 24 7.77 8.59 3.91
CA LYS A 24 9.13 9.03 3.59
C LYS A 24 9.42 10.46 4.04
N ARG A 25 8.45 11.38 3.96
CA ARG A 25 8.60 12.77 4.46
C ARG A 25 8.88 12.85 5.95
N LEU A 26 8.49 11.83 6.72
CA LEU A 26 8.73 11.74 8.16
C LEU A 26 10.13 11.22 8.51
N VAL A 27 10.84 10.64 7.54
CA VAL A 27 12.23 10.22 7.73
C VAL A 27 13.09 11.47 7.94
N PRO A 28 13.86 11.55 9.05
CA PRO A 28 14.77 12.67 9.28
C PRO A 28 15.66 12.91 8.06
N GLN A 29 15.67 14.11 7.50
CA GLN A 29 16.58 14.43 6.39
C GLN A 29 17.96 14.72 6.99
N ALA A 30 18.98 13.97 6.56
CA ALA A 30 20.33 14.05 7.13
C ALA A 30 21.00 15.41 6.87
N SER A 31 20.61 16.13 5.82
CA SER A 31 21.02 17.50 5.53
C SER A 31 19.81 18.43 5.56
N LYS A 32 19.82 19.39 6.49
CA LYS A 32 18.81 20.43 6.67
C LYS A 32 18.65 21.37 5.43
N ASP A 33 19.57 21.25 4.47
CA ASP A 33 19.78 22.23 3.39
C ASP A 33 19.49 21.70 1.98
N ILE A 34 19.10 20.42 1.80
CA ILE A 34 18.78 19.88 0.46
C ILE A 34 17.51 19.02 0.50
N GLU A 35 16.41 19.63 0.08
CA GLU A 35 15.13 18.95 -0.13
C GLU A 35 15.30 17.84 -1.18
N GLY A 36 15.09 16.58 -0.77
CA GLY A 36 15.16 15.40 -1.66
C GLY A 36 16.25 14.37 -1.33
N TRP A 37 17.20 14.67 -0.44
CA TRP A 37 18.18 13.68 0.01
C TRP A 37 17.57 12.81 1.12
N SER A 38 17.24 11.57 0.78
CA SER A 38 16.80 10.57 1.77
C SER A 38 17.97 10.24 2.72
N ASP A 39 17.66 10.04 4.00
CA ASP A 39 18.64 9.60 4.99
C ASP A 39 19.38 8.35 4.47
N PRO A 40 20.72 8.27 4.50
CA PRO A 40 21.44 7.05 4.14
C PRO A 40 20.97 5.82 4.92
N ASP A 41 20.39 6.02 6.11
CA ASP A 41 19.87 4.96 6.95
C ASP A 41 18.50 4.44 6.51
N PHE A 42 17.74 5.17 5.68
CA PHE A 42 16.43 4.73 5.20
C PHE A 42 16.57 3.80 3.99
N ILE A 43 15.78 2.72 3.99
CA ILE A 43 15.79 1.72 2.91
C ILE A 43 14.50 1.79 2.10
N LYS A 44 13.37 1.42 2.72
CA LYS A 44 12.08 1.29 2.03
C LYS A 44 10.92 1.30 3.03
N VAL A 45 9.74 1.70 2.57
CA VAL A 45 8.47 1.50 3.26
C VAL A 45 7.75 0.34 2.57
N ILE A 46 7.25 -0.62 3.32
CA ILE A 46 6.41 -1.72 2.82
C ILE A 46 5.04 -1.59 3.48
N PRO A 47 3.97 -1.22 2.73
CA PRO A 47 2.61 -1.26 3.27
C PRO A 47 2.25 -2.71 3.60
N VAL A 48 1.71 -2.94 4.79
CA VAL A 48 1.19 -4.26 5.16
C VAL A 48 -0.12 -4.48 4.41
N ARG A 49 -0.23 -5.66 3.82
CA ARG A 49 -1.41 -6.13 3.10
C ARG A 49 -1.88 -7.44 3.65
N ASP A 50 -3.16 -7.72 3.45
CA ASP A 50 -3.69 -9.05 3.71
C ASP A 50 -3.05 -10.06 2.73
N ASP A 51 -2.57 -11.19 3.25
CA ASP A 51 -1.89 -12.23 2.46
C ASP A 51 -2.80 -12.82 1.37
N TYR A 52 -4.13 -12.76 1.53
CA TYR A 52 -5.11 -13.35 0.64
C TYR A 52 -5.75 -12.34 -0.32
N THR A 53 -6.13 -11.16 0.17
CA THR A 53 -6.80 -10.14 -0.65
C THR A 53 -5.84 -9.14 -1.28
N LEU A 54 -4.61 -9.05 -0.76
CA LEU A 54 -3.64 -8.00 -1.02
C LEU A 54 -4.16 -6.58 -0.73
N GLU A 55 -5.28 -6.43 -0.03
CA GLU A 55 -5.76 -5.11 0.39
C GLU A 55 -4.83 -4.52 1.43
N ARG A 56 -4.61 -3.20 1.35
CA ARG A 56 -3.81 -2.48 2.34
C ARG A 56 -4.51 -2.50 3.69
N LEU A 57 -3.74 -2.86 4.71
CA LEU A 57 -4.12 -2.69 6.11
C LEU A 57 -3.68 -1.30 6.60
N ASP A 58 -4.05 -0.99 7.84
CA ASP A 58 -3.70 0.24 8.55
C ASP A 58 -2.27 0.23 9.11
N GLN A 59 -1.38 -0.57 8.50
CA GLN A 59 -0.07 -0.90 9.03
C GLN A 59 1.03 -0.81 7.97
N TYR A 60 2.22 -0.43 8.41
CA TYR A 60 3.37 -0.22 7.53
C TYR A 60 4.65 -0.70 8.20
N TYR A 61 5.51 -1.37 7.44
CA TYR A 61 6.88 -1.67 7.83
C TYR A 61 7.83 -0.62 7.25
N VAL A 62 8.64 0.01 8.08
CA VAL A 62 9.68 0.95 7.65
C VAL A 62 11.04 0.34 7.93
N LEU A 63 11.84 0.20 6.88
CA LEU A 63 13.13 -0.49 6.89
C LEU A 63 14.26 0.53 7.04
N PHE A 64 15.12 0.32 8.03
CA PHE A 64 16.31 1.12 8.29
C PHE A 64 17.57 0.24 8.27
N ARG A 65 18.71 0.84 7.89
CA ARG A 65 20.04 0.21 8.00
C ARG A 65 20.54 0.16 9.43
N ASN A 66 20.19 1.16 10.24
CA ASN A 66 20.74 1.37 11.56
C ASN A 66 19.66 1.59 12.63
N VAL A 67 19.94 1.13 13.86
CA VAL A 67 19.06 1.34 15.02
C VAL A 67 18.92 2.84 15.35
N ARG A 68 19.98 3.62 15.11
CA ARG A 68 19.98 5.08 15.33
C ARG A 68 18.93 5.77 14.47
N GLY A 69 18.91 5.51 13.15
CA GLY A 69 17.91 6.05 12.23
C GLY A 69 16.49 5.64 12.63
N ALA A 70 16.29 4.37 12.98
CA ALA A 70 15.00 3.87 13.43
C ALA A 70 14.48 4.58 14.71
N ARG A 71 15.34 4.81 15.71
CA ARG A 71 14.97 5.55 16.92
C ARG A 71 14.67 7.02 16.63
N ALA A 72 15.48 7.66 15.80
CA ALA A 72 15.26 9.06 15.40
C ALA A 72 13.90 9.22 14.69
N PHE A 73 13.53 8.28 13.83
CA PHE A 73 12.21 8.23 13.20
C PHE A 73 11.09 8.06 14.22
N GLN A 74 11.22 7.11 15.15
CA GLN A 74 10.24 6.88 16.21
C GLN A 74 10.00 8.14 17.06
N ASP A 75 11.07 8.82 17.46
CA ASP A 75 10.98 10.05 18.24
C ASP A 75 10.36 11.18 17.42
N ARG A 76 10.68 11.31 16.14
CA ARG A 76 10.08 12.31 15.25
C ARG A 76 8.58 12.10 15.09
N VAL A 77 8.14 10.86 14.85
CA VAL A 77 6.71 10.51 14.77
C VAL A 77 5.97 10.88 16.05
N ARG A 78 6.53 10.55 17.23
CA ARG A 78 5.95 10.87 18.54
C ARG A 78 5.86 12.38 18.77
N VAL A 79 6.96 13.10 18.54
CA VAL A 79 7.02 14.56 18.74
C VAL A 79 6.07 15.27 17.79
N LEU A 80 6.04 14.87 16.52
CA LEU A 80 5.15 15.45 15.53
C LEU A 80 3.67 15.22 15.89
N HIS A 81 3.30 13.98 16.23
CA HIS A 81 1.93 13.67 16.62
C HIS A 81 1.49 14.45 17.88
N ALA A 82 2.35 14.57 18.89
CA ALA A 82 2.08 15.34 20.10
C ALA A 82 1.90 16.84 19.80
N LYS A 83 2.73 17.42 18.93
CA LYS A 83 2.60 18.81 18.46
C LYS A 83 1.30 19.02 17.70
N THR A 84 0.97 18.14 16.75
CA THR A 84 -0.28 18.22 15.99
C THR A 84 -1.50 18.14 16.90
N LYS A 85 -1.48 17.25 17.90
CA LYS A 85 -2.55 17.12 18.90
C LYS A 85 -2.72 18.40 19.74
N ALA A 86 -1.63 19.07 20.10
CA ALA A 86 -1.67 20.32 20.87
C ALA A 86 -2.28 21.51 20.10
N HIS A 87 -2.10 21.53 18.78
CA HIS A 87 -2.63 22.58 17.88
C HIS A 87 -3.86 22.11 17.06
N ALA A 88 -4.49 21.01 17.47
CA ALA A 88 -5.61 20.42 16.75
C ALA A 88 -6.88 21.26 16.90
N THR A 89 -7.42 21.77 15.79
CA THR A 89 -8.67 22.55 15.76
C THR A 89 -9.90 21.80 16.28
N SER A 90 -9.83 20.47 16.35
CA SER A 90 -10.89 19.62 16.90
C SER A 90 -11.00 19.66 18.42
N SER A 91 -10.03 20.25 19.13
CA SER A 91 -10.02 20.34 20.58
C SER A 91 -10.30 21.77 21.05
N LEU A 92 -11.25 21.94 21.98
CA LEU A 92 -11.56 23.25 22.58
C LEU A 92 -10.40 23.81 23.43
N LEU A 93 -9.46 22.96 23.83
CA LEU A 93 -8.28 23.32 24.63
C LEU A 93 -7.01 23.47 23.78
N SER A 94 -7.13 23.44 22.45
CA SER A 94 -5.96 23.55 21.57
C SER A 94 -5.34 24.94 21.64
N ALA A 95 -4.01 24.99 21.63
CA ALA A 95 -3.30 26.25 21.44
C ALA A 95 -3.58 26.80 20.03
N LEU A 96 -3.59 28.13 19.90
CA LEU A 96 -3.72 28.77 18.60
C LEU A 96 -2.64 28.23 17.64
N PRO A 97 -2.99 27.97 16.36
CA PRO A 97 -2.01 27.51 15.40
C PRO A 97 -0.90 28.56 15.26
N PRO A 98 0.37 28.14 15.21
CA PRO A 98 1.49 29.06 15.07
C PRO A 98 1.42 29.76 13.71
N PRO A 99 1.90 31.02 13.62
CA PRO A 99 1.99 31.71 12.35
C PRO A 99 3.01 31.04 11.42
N PRO A 100 2.87 31.18 10.08
CA PRO A 100 3.86 30.70 9.12
C PRO A 100 5.27 31.21 9.45
N GLY A 101 6.28 30.35 9.36
CA GLY A 101 7.67 30.71 9.67
C GLY A 101 8.03 30.68 11.15
N PHE A 102 7.09 30.34 12.05
CA PHE A 102 7.41 30.08 13.45
C PHE A 102 8.24 28.79 13.57
N ARG A 103 9.48 28.95 14.02
CA ARG A 103 10.42 27.84 14.20
C ARG A 103 10.43 27.40 15.66
N ASP A 104 10.38 26.10 15.89
CA ASP A 104 10.55 25.52 17.22
C ASP A 104 12.03 25.55 17.69
N ASP A 105 12.29 25.06 18.90
CA ASP A 105 13.65 24.95 19.46
C ASP A 105 14.60 24.07 18.62
N ARG A 106 14.05 23.23 17.72
CA ARG A 106 14.81 22.39 16.78
C ARG A 106 15.04 23.08 15.44
N GLY A 107 14.45 24.26 15.24
CA GLY A 107 14.49 25.06 14.03
C GLY A 107 13.58 24.53 12.92
N ASP A 108 12.60 23.69 13.24
CA ASP A 108 11.59 23.19 12.31
C ASP A 108 10.44 24.21 12.24
N ASP A 109 9.96 24.54 11.02
CA ASP A 109 8.76 25.36 10.85
C ASP A 109 7.54 24.57 11.32
N LEU A 110 6.98 24.99 12.46
CA LEU A 110 5.87 24.30 13.10
C LEU A 110 4.60 24.42 12.26
N HIS A 111 4.38 25.55 11.59
CA HIS A 111 3.22 25.74 10.73
C HIS A 111 3.27 24.78 9.53
N ALA A 112 4.42 24.70 8.87
CA ALA A 112 4.62 23.76 7.75
C ALA A 112 4.51 22.29 8.20
N ALA A 113 5.05 21.96 9.37
CA ALA A 113 4.95 20.61 9.94
C ALA A 113 3.50 20.20 10.26
N LEU A 114 2.69 21.14 10.78
CA LEU A 114 1.26 20.89 11.04
C LEU A 114 0.46 20.72 9.76
N GLN A 115 0.74 21.52 8.71
CA GLN A 115 0.05 21.43 7.42
C GLN A 115 0.41 20.16 6.64
N SER A 116 1.64 19.67 6.78
CA SER A 116 2.13 18.48 6.07
C SER A 116 1.85 17.16 6.82
N TYR A 117 1.18 17.22 7.95
CA TYR A 117 0.94 16.04 8.80
C TYR A 117 -0.16 15.12 8.22
N THR A 118 0.22 13.88 7.92
CA THR A 118 -0.64 12.91 7.20
C THR A 118 -0.89 11.59 7.95
N LEU A 119 -0.21 11.35 9.08
CA LEU A 119 -0.19 10.04 9.75
C LEU A 119 -1.58 9.55 10.20
N GLY A 120 -2.41 10.44 10.74
CA GLY A 120 -3.73 10.07 11.23
C GLY A 120 -4.36 11.19 12.04
N PRO A 121 -5.66 11.10 12.38
CA PRO A 121 -6.37 12.19 13.04
C PRO A 121 -5.66 12.66 14.31
N PRO A 122 -5.53 13.99 14.54
CA PRO A 122 -4.96 14.52 15.79
C PRO A 122 -5.76 14.11 17.04
N ALA A 123 -7.04 13.75 16.85
CA ALA A 123 -7.92 13.24 17.88
C ALA A 123 -7.60 11.79 18.31
N SER A 124 -6.82 11.04 17.51
CA SER A 124 -6.37 9.72 17.91
C SER A 124 -5.46 9.82 19.13
N ASP A 125 -5.61 8.90 20.09
CA ASP A 125 -4.79 8.98 21.29
C ASP A 125 -3.32 8.67 20.99
N ARG A 126 -3.06 7.73 20.06
CA ARG A 126 -1.71 7.23 19.78
C ARG A 126 -1.54 6.78 18.32
N VAL A 127 -0.47 7.27 17.70
CA VAL A 127 0.17 6.58 16.56
C VAL A 127 1.15 5.58 17.14
N TYR A 128 0.96 4.30 16.83
CA TYR A 128 1.85 3.28 17.33
C TYR A 128 3.02 3.09 16.38
N CYS A 129 4.23 3.21 16.92
CA CYS A 129 5.48 3.10 16.20
C CYS A 129 6.43 2.28 17.06
N ASN A 130 6.57 1.00 16.73
CA ASN A 130 7.33 0.03 17.53
C ASN A 130 8.47 -0.55 16.70
N ILE A 131 9.65 -0.70 17.29
CA ILE A 131 10.76 -1.42 16.66
C ILE A 131 10.48 -2.91 16.81
N VAL A 132 10.49 -3.65 15.70
CA VAL A 132 10.26 -5.10 15.71
C VAL A 132 11.52 -5.78 16.24
N PRO A 133 11.41 -6.63 17.29
CA PRO A 133 12.57 -7.33 17.83
C PRO A 133 13.07 -8.40 16.84
N HIS A 134 14.39 -8.55 16.77
CA HIS A 134 15.04 -9.65 16.05
C HIS A 134 15.19 -10.86 17.00
N PRO A 135 15.06 -12.13 16.54
CA PRO A 135 14.90 -12.58 15.15
C PRO A 135 13.48 -12.40 14.58
N TYR A 136 13.40 -12.06 13.29
CA TYR A 136 12.13 -11.93 12.59
C TYR A 136 11.50 -13.30 12.32
N PRO A 137 10.17 -13.45 12.44
CA PRO A 137 9.50 -14.68 12.05
C PRO A 137 9.68 -14.92 10.54
N ARG A 138 9.74 -16.19 10.13
CA ARG A 138 10.07 -16.59 8.75
C ARG A 138 9.27 -15.86 7.67
N LYS A 139 7.95 -15.66 7.89
CA LYS A 139 7.11 -14.90 6.96
C LYS A 139 7.59 -13.46 6.75
N LEU A 140 7.94 -12.76 7.84
CA LEU A 140 8.46 -11.40 7.77
C LEU A 140 9.87 -11.38 7.18
N HIS A 141 10.70 -12.36 7.53
CA HIS A 141 12.01 -12.51 6.92
C HIS A 141 11.90 -12.65 5.38
N ASP A 142 10.99 -13.50 4.90
CA ASP A 142 10.78 -13.72 3.46
C ASP A 142 10.15 -12.50 2.77
N LEU A 143 9.26 -11.77 3.46
CA LEU A 143 8.68 -10.51 2.99
C LEU A 143 9.77 -9.45 2.82
N PHE A 144 10.65 -9.31 3.82
CA PHE A 144 11.75 -8.36 3.78
C PHE A 144 12.77 -8.79 2.74
N ALA A 145 13.22 -10.05 2.70
CA ALA A 145 14.17 -10.53 1.69
C ALA A 145 13.73 -10.18 0.26
N ARG A 146 12.43 -10.35 -0.02
CA ARG A 146 11.82 -10.02 -1.31
C ARG A 146 11.52 -8.54 -1.51
N GLY A 147 11.55 -7.74 -0.44
CA GLY A 147 11.21 -6.31 -0.44
C GLY A 147 9.73 -6.00 -0.65
N GLY A 148 8.84 -6.95 -0.35
CA GLY A 148 7.39 -6.84 -0.45
C GLY A 148 6.70 -8.18 -0.76
N TYR A 149 5.40 -8.12 -1.05
CA TYR A 149 4.56 -9.31 -1.28
C TYR A 149 4.87 -9.97 -2.62
N GLU A 150 4.90 -11.31 -2.66
CA GLU A 150 5.25 -12.11 -3.84
C GLU A 150 4.42 -11.78 -5.10
N PRO A 151 3.08 -11.59 -5.03
CA PRO A 151 2.32 -11.22 -6.23
C PRO A 151 2.61 -9.80 -6.73
N ILE A 152 3.15 -8.93 -5.87
CA ILE A 152 3.40 -7.52 -6.15
C ILE A 152 4.82 -7.32 -6.66
N VAL A 153 5.79 -7.89 -5.96
CA VAL A 153 7.19 -7.69 -6.25
C VAL A 153 7.63 -8.61 -7.38
N GLY A 154 8.13 -8.03 -8.48
CA GLY A 154 8.87 -8.77 -9.49
C GLY A 154 10.25 -9.20 -8.99
N ALA A 155 10.99 -9.98 -9.77
CA ALA A 155 12.32 -10.47 -9.40
C ALA A 155 13.32 -9.36 -8.97
N GLY A 156 13.06 -8.09 -9.36
CA GLY A 156 13.88 -6.92 -9.03
C GLY A 156 13.56 -6.19 -7.71
N GLY A 157 12.59 -6.62 -6.89
CA GLY A 157 12.26 -5.86 -5.66
C GLY A 157 13.02 -6.27 -4.40
N ALA A 158 14.00 -7.17 -4.49
CA ALA A 158 14.82 -7.59 -3.36
C ALA A 158 15.49 -6.40 -2.63
N ILE A 159 15.73 -6.52 -1.32
CA ILE A 159 16.39 -5.46 -0.54
C ILE A 159 17.75 -5.11 -1.15
N GLY A 160 17.88 -3.86 -1.61
CA GLY A 160 19.11 -3.31 -2.20
C GLY A 160 19.17 -3.34 -3.72
N ALA A 161 18.11 -3.78 -4.40
CA ALA A 161 17.93 -3.52 -5.82
C ALA A 161 17.38 -2.09 -6.03
N ASP A 162 17.87 -1.39 -7.06
CA ASP A 162 17.37 -0.06 -7.40
C ASP A 162 15.91 -0.17 -7.84
N ALA A 163 15.03 0.54 -7.13
CA ALA A 163 13.59 0.55 -7.37
C ALA A 163 13.19 1.15 -8.73
N ASP A 164 14.15 1.77 -9.44
CA ASP A 164 13.93 2.53 -10.68
C ASP A 164 14.29 1.74 -11.96
N ILE A 165 14.73 0.48 -11.83
CA ILE A 165 15.01 -0.36 -12.99
C ILE A 165 13.70 -0.98 -13.49
N ASP A 166 12.95 -0.19 -14.26
CA ASP A 166 11.85 -0.54 -15.16
C ASP A 166 11.12 -1.84 -14.79
N THR A 167 10.43 -1.80 -13.65
CA THR A 167 9.67 -2.92 -13.14
C THR A 167 8.24 -2.83 -13.62
N VAL A 168 7.78 -3.89 -14.28
CA VAL A 168 6.37 -4.15 -14.63
C VAL A 168 5.44 -3.60 -13.54
N ALA A 169 4.64 -2.61 -13.88
CA ALA A 169 3.75 -1.94 -12.94
C ALA A 169 2.49 -2.77 -12.75
N LYS A 170 2.13 -3.08 -11.51
CA LYS A 170 1.00 -3.99 -11.24
C LYS A 170 -0.21 -3.23 -10.72
N VAL A 171 -1.40 -3.69 -11.08
CA VAL A 171 -2.67 -3.15 -10.56
C VAL A 171 -3.50 -4.28 -9.98
N LEU A 172 -3.91 -4.13 -8.73
CA LEU A 172 -4.92 -4.97 -8.10
C LEU A 172 -6.30 -4.49 -8.55
N LEU A 173 -7.12 -5.40 -9.07
CA LEU A 173 -8.48 -5.16 -9.50
C LEU A 173 -9.44 -6.10 -8.76
N TRP A 174 -10.53 -5.54 -8.28
CA TRP A 174 -11.64 -6.28 -7.67
C TRP A 174 -12.97 -5.61 -7.94
N PHE A 175 -14.06 -6.34 -7.66
CA PHE A 175 -15.42 -5.88 -7.93
C PHE A 175 -16.26 -5.87 -6.67
N ILE A 176 -17.01 -4.80 -6.47
CA ILE A 176 -18.09 -4.72 -5.47
C ILE A 176 -19.39 -5.09 -6.19
N GLY A 177 -19.93 -6.26 -5.86
CA GLY A 177 -21.13 -6.83 -6.50
C GLY A 177 -20.82 -8.14 -7.26
N PRO A 178 -21.59 -8.46 -8.32
CA PRO A 178 -21.41 -9.67 -9.10
C PRO A 178 -19.99 -9.81 -9.65
N GLN A 179 -19.46 -11.03 -9.67
CA GLN A 179 -18.06 -11.29 -10.03
C GLN A 179 -17.96 -11.77 -11.47
N PRO A 180 -17.28 -11.02 -12.37
CA PRO A 180 -17.11 -11.46 -13.74
C PRO A 180 -16.13 -12.63 -13.82
N THR A 181 -16.32 -13.46 -14.84
CA THR A 181 -15.33 -14.47 -15.20
C THR A 181 -14.06 -13.80 -15.76
N ILE A 182 -12.91 -14.48 -15.68
CA ILE A 182 -11.67 -13.97 -16.27
C ILE A 182 -11.78 -13.72 -17.78
N GLY A 183 -12.60 -14.52 -18.49
CA GLY A 183 -12.84 -14.35 -19.91
C GLY A 183 -13.62 -13.07 -20.23
N GLU A 184 -14.65 -12.77 -19.44
CA GLU A 184 -15.40 -11.51 -19.55
C GLU A 184 -14.53 -10.31 -19.21
N LEU A 185 -13.76 -10.41 -18.12
CA LEU A 185 -12.80 -9.37 -17.74
C LEU A 185 -11.84 -9.03 -18.88
N ARG A 186 -11.17 -10.05 -19.45
CA ARG A 186 -10.22 -9.87 -20.56
C ARG A 186 -10.90 -9.25 -21.79
N LYS A 187 -12.11 -9.70 -22.15
CA LYS A 187 -12.88 -9.15 -23.27
C LYS A 187 -13.23 -7.68 -23.03
N THR A 188 -13.67 -7.32 -21.83
CA THR A 188 -14.06 -5.93 -21.52
C THR A 188 -12.85 -5.01 -21.49
N ILE A 189 -11.71 -5.44 -20.94
CA ILE A 189 -10.46 -4.66 -20.99
C ILE A 189 -10.02 -4.43 -22.45
N ALA A 190 -10.05 -5.48 -23.28
CA ALA A 190 -9.69 -5.38 -24.69
C ALA A 190 -10.64 -4.46 -25.47
N ARG A 191 -11.94 -4.54 -25.16
CA ARG A 191 -12.97 -3.66 -25.75
C ARG A 191 -12.77 -2.21 -25.34
N ASP A 192 -12.56 -1.90 -24.06
CA ASP A 192 -12.31 -0.52 -23.60
C ASP A 192 -11.06 0.07 -24.28
N GLY A 193 -9.99 -0.71 -24.43
CA GLY A 193 -8.80 -0.28 -25.20
C GLY A 193 -9.12 0.02 -26.67
N LYS A 194 -9.95 -0.81 -27.31
CA LYS A 194 -10.39 -0.61 -28.70
C LYS A 194 -11.31 0.60 -28.85
N ASP A 195 -12.29 0.77 -27.97
CA ASP A 195 -13.27 1.86 -28.00
C ASP A 195 -12.57 3.22 -27.81
N ARG A 196 -11.46 3.24 -27.07
CA ARG A 196 -10.60 4.41 -26.89
C ARG A 196 -9.58 4.62 -28.01
N GLY A 197 -9.46 3.69 -28.95
CA GLY A 197 -8.43 3.70 -30.00
C GLY A 197 -7.00 3.49 -29.48
N MET A 198 -6.84 3.05 -28.23
CA MET A 198 -5.54 2.87 -27.59
C MET A 198 -5.55 1.62 -26.69
N PRO A 199 -5.06 0.47 -27.19
CA PRO A 199 -4.93 -0.74 -26.41
C PRO A 199 -4.13 -0.52 -25.12
N TRP A 200 -4.50 -1.25 -24.07
CA TRP A 200 -3.77 -1.24 -22.80
C TRP A 200 -2.44 -2.00 -22.95
N ALA A 201 -1.32 -1.37 -22.54
CA ALA A 201 0.01 -1.97 -22.57
C ALA A 201 0.19 -2.99 -21.42
N VAL A 202 -0.47 -4.12 -21.55
CA VAL A 202 -0.43 -5.25 -20.61
C VAL A 202 0.68 -6.21 -21.01
N VAL A 203 1.51 -6.65 -20.06
CA VAL A 203 2.61 -7.59 -20.28
C VAL A 203 2.09 -8.90 -20.88
N ASP A 204 2.76 -9.43 -21.89
CA ASP A 204 2.34 -10.60 -22.68
C ASP A 204 0.95 -10.47 -23.34
N GLY A 205 0.39 -9.26 -23.36
CA GLY A 205 -0.97 -8.97 -23.82
C GLY A 205 -2.07 -9.43 -22.86
N ILE A 206 -3.30 -8.97 -23.11
CA ILE A 206 -4.47 -9.21 -22.23
C ILE A 206 -4.81 -10.71 -22.09
N HIS A 207 -4.53 -11.50 -23.13
CA HIS A 207 -4.73 -12.95 -23.13
C HIS A 207 -3.50 -13.74 -22.70
N GLY A 208 -2.37 -13.06 -22.46
CA GLY A 208 -1.14 -13.67 -22.00
C GLY A 208 -1.28 -14.30 -20.60
N PRO A 209 -0.42 -15.27 -20.26
CA PRO A 209 -0.41 -15.90 -18.95
C PRO A 209 -0.04 -14.89 -17.84
N GLU A 210 0.89 -13.97 -18.12
CA GLU A 210 1.37 -12.97 -17.16
C GLU A 210 0.59 -11.65 -17.20
N GLY A 211 -0.30 -11.44 -18.17
CA GLY A 211 -1.00 -10.16 -18.33
C GLY A 211 -2.09 -9.92 -17.29
N VAL A 212 -3.02 -10.87 -17.16
CA VAL A 212 -4.12 -10.82 -16.17
C VAL A 212 -4.11 -12.11 -15.37
N ILE A 213 -3.66 -12.00 -14.12
CA ILE A 213 -3.49 -13.11 -13.18
C ILE A 213 -4.66 -13.08 -12.19
N ARG A 214 -5.39 -14.19 -12.08
CA ARG A 214 -6.39 -14.36 -11.03
C ARG A 214 -5.70 -14.86 -9.77
N LEU A 215 -5.84 -14.12 -8.67
CA LEU A 215 -5.37 -14.58 -7.36
C LEU A 215 -6.25 -15.75 -6.94
N THR A 216 -5.67 -16.95 -6.90
CA THR A 216 -6.35 -18.17 -6.46
C THR A 216 -5.98 -18.43 -5.00
N HIS A 217 -7.01 -18.53 -4.16
CA HIS A 217 -6.84 -18.89 -2.76
C HIS A 217 -6.51 -20.39 -2.69
N HIS A 218 -5.23 -20.75 -2.74
CA HIS A 218 -4.81 -22.06 -2.26
C HIS A 218 -4.61 -21.95 -0.75
N SER A 219 -5.58 -22.46 0.02
CA SER A 219 -5.36 -22.86 1.41
C SER A 219 -4.31 -23.98 1.42
N LYS A 220 -3.02 -23.63 1.30
CA LYS A 220 -1.95 -24.59 1.51
C LYS A 220 -1.88 -24.85 3.01
N ASN A 221 -2.36 -26.05 3.37
CA ASN A 221 -2.13 -26.79 4.61
C ASN A 221 -3.00 -26.42 5.82
N GLU A 222 -4.21 -26.95 5.87
CA GLU A 222 -4.65 -27.69 7.06
C GLU A 222 -4.98 -29.13 6.61
N PRO A 223 -4.42 -30.17 7.25
CA PRO A 223 -4.87 -31.52 7.00
C PRO A 223 -6.35 -31.60 7.37
N ALA A 224 -7.15 -32.17 6.47
CA ALA A 224 -8.54 -32.49 6.72
C ALA A 224 -8.65 -33.51 7.85
N ASN A 225 -8.62 -33.03 9.09
CA ASN A 225 -9.24 -33.75 10.19
C ASN A 225 -10.74 -33.49 10.06
N SER A 226 -11.43 -34.49 9.52
CA SER A 226 -12.86 -34.65 9.67
C SER A 226 -13.23 -34.58 11.17
N ASP A 227 -14.36 -33.94 11.45
CA ASP A 227 -15.06 -33.89 12.74
C ASP A 227 -14.82 -32.64 13.61
N ALA A 228 -15.14 -31.47 13.06
CA ALA A 228 -15.70 -30.38 13.86
C ALA A 228 -16.75 -29.61 13.04
N SER A 229 -18.00 -29.79 13.42
CA SER A 229 -19.19 -29.14 12.88
C SER A 229 -19.22 -27.63 13.18
N GLU A 230 -19.61 -26.90 12.13
CA GLU A 230 -20.31 -25.60 12.11
C GLU A 230 -19.55 -24.34 12.58
N ASP A 231 -19.67 -23.30 11.73
CA ASP A 231 -19.33 -21.90 11.95
C ASP A 231 -17.89 -21.40 11.65
N ARG A 232 -17.15 -22.08 10.77
CA ARG A 232 -16.16 -21.36 9.94
C ARG A 232 -16.94 -20.61 8.85
N ILE A 233 -17.35 -19.38 9.14
CA ILE A 233 -17.76 -18.42 8.11
C ILE A 233 -16.54 -18.20 7.22
N GLU A 234 -16.37 -19.03 6.20
CA GLU A 234 -15.51 -18.74 5.06
C GLU A 234 -16.07 -17.45 4.47
N ARG A 235 -15.46 -16.31 4.83
CA ARG A 235 -15.76 -15.05 4.16
C ARG A 235 -15.59 -15.34 2.68
N LYS A 236 -16.68 -15.36 1.91
CA LYS A 236 -16.63 -15.40 0.44
C LYS A 236 -15.97 -14.11 -0.01
N VAL A 237 -14.64 -14.08 0.02
CA VAL A 237 -13.84 -12.97 -0.48
C VAL A 237 -14.04 -12.96 -1.99
N GLY A 238 -14.47 -11.80 -2.51
CA GLY A 238 -14.60 -11.59 -3.95
C GLY A 238 -13.29 -11.82 -4.68
N VAL A 239 -13.36 -12.29 -5.92
CA VAL A 239 -12.18 -12.65 -6.71
C VAL A 239 -11.30 -11.42 -6.93
N ARG A 240 -9.99 -11.60 -6.77
CA ARG A 240 -8.98 -10.56 -7.01
C ARG A 240 -8.15 -10.87 -8.23
N TYR A 241 -7.81 -9.83 -8.97
CA TYR A 241 -7.01 -9.91 -10.18
C TYR A 241 -5.80 -9.00 -10.06
N VAL A 242 -4.63 -9.47 -10.48
CA VAL A 242 -3.43 -8.65 -10.67
C VAL A 242 -3.21 -8.49 -12.15
N ILE A 243 -3.13 -7.25 -12.61
CA ILE A 243 -2.87 -6.90 -14.00
C ILE A 243 -1.48 -6.29 -14.09
N ASN A 244 -0.63 -6.89 -14.93
CA ASN A 244 0.74 -6.48 -15.13
C ASN A 244 0.82 -5.55 -16.35
N PHE A 245 1.26 -4.31 -16.15
CA PHE A 245 1.47 -3.31 -17.20
C PHE A 245 2.95 -3.13 -17.48
N GLU A 246 3.28 -2.83 -18.72
CA GLU A 246 4.66 -2.57 -19.14
C GLU A 246 5.27 -1.40 -18.35
N ASN A 247 4.49 -0.33 -18.14
CA ASN A 247 4.97 0.92 -17.55
C ASN A 247 4.06 1.45 -16.44
N ARG A 248 4.64 2.18 -15.47
CA ARG A 248 3.91 2.84 -14.38
C ARG A 248 2.82 3.80 -14.86
N SER A 249 3.10 4.57 -15.91
CA SER A 249 2.13 5.52 -16.48
C SER A 249 0.87 4.83 -16.97
N GLU A 250 1.00 3.63 -17.56
CA GLU A 250 -0.15 2.88 -18.06
C GLU A 250 -0.98 2.28 -16.93
N ALA A 251 -0.33 1.73 -15.90
CA ALA A 251 -1.00 1.27 -14.68
C ALA A 251 -1.81 2.39 -14.00
N GLN A 252 -1.25 3.60 -13.91
CA GLN A 252 -1.95 4.76 -13.37
C GLN A 252 -3.13 5.19 -14.25
N ARG A 253 -2.95 5.20 -15.58
CA ARG A 253 -4.03 5.51 -16.53
C ARG A 253 -5.18 4.50 -16.42
N PHE A 254 -4.85 3.22 -16.31
CA PHE A 254 -5.81 2.16 -16.11
C PHE A 254 -6.57 2.35 -14.81
N SER A 255 -5.86 2.56 -13.70
CA SER A 255 -6.50 2.76 -12.40
C SER A 255 -7.44 3.97 -12.41
N ARG A 256 -7.04 5.11 -12.96
CA ARG A 256 -7.92 6.30 -13.05
C ARG A 256 -9.18 6.08 -13.88
N ARG A 257 -9.08 5.29 -14.95
CA ARG A 257 -10.20 5.01 -15.85
C ARG A 257 -11.20 4.05 -15.21
N TRP A 258 -10.70 3.02 -14.54
CA TRP A 258 -11.47 1.88 -14.06
C TRP A 258 -11.86 1.97 -12.58
N HIS A 259 -11.20 2.80 -11.76
CA HIS A 259 -11.54 2.95 -10.35
C HIS A 259 -12.93 3.60 -10.18
N CYS A 260 -13.78 2.99 -9.36
CA CYS A 260 -15.16 3.39 -9.13
C CYS A 260 -16.05 3.38 -10.39
N GLU A 261 -15.66 2.68 -11.46
CA GLU A 261 -16.47 2.60 -12.66
C GLU A 261 -17.45 1.42 -12.59
N ALA A 262 -18.68 1.62 -13.07
CA ALA A 262 -19.63 0.54 -13.28
C ALA A 262 -19.10 -0.43 -14.35
N PHE A 263 -18.75 -1.64 -13.93
CA PHE A 263 -18.24 -2.67 -14.82
C PHE A 263 -19.39 -3.39 -15.51
N ARG A 264 -19.49 -3.18 -16.83
CA ARG A 264 -20.54 -3.76 -17.66
C ARG A 264 -19.95 -4.86 -18.53
N TRP A 265 -20.45 -6.08 -18.36
CA TRP A 265 -20.15 -7.21 -19.23
C TRP A 265 -21.44 -7.93 -19.62
N GLY A 266 -21.43 -8.56 -20.79
CA GLY A 266 -22.61 -9.24 -21.34
C GLY A 266 -23.79 -8.30 -21.61
N ASP A 267 -25.00 -8.87 -21.61
CA ASP A 267 -26.26 -8.17 -21.91
C ASP A 267 -26.82 -7.37 -20.72
N GLY A 268 -26.07 -7.25 -19.62
CA GLY A 268 -26.46 -6.46 -18.45
C GLY A 268 -27.49 -7.12 -17.53
N VAL A 269 -27.65 -8.44 -17.62
CA VAL A 269 -28.45 -9.24 -16.65
C VAL A 269 -27.53 -9.67 -15.52
N TYR A 270 -27.53 -8.92 -14.43
CA TYR A 270 -26.80 -9.24 -13.21
C TYR A 270 -27.66 -10.13 -12.31
N GLU A 271 -27.01 -11.02 -11.53
CA GLU A 271 -27.72 -11.89 -10.59
C GLU A 271 -28.61 -11.07 -9.65
N ASN A 272 -29.83 -11.56 -9.38
CA ASN A 272 -30.80 -10.98 -8.44
C ASN A 272 -31.33 -9.57 -8.76
N GLY A 273 -31.15 -9.06 -9.99
CA GLY A 273 -31.62 -7.71 -10.35
C GLY A 273 -30.75 -6.59 -9.79
N GLU A 274 -29.53 -6.93 -9.37
CA GLU A 274 -28.53 -5.95 -8.94
C GLU A 274 -28.04 -5.10 -10.13
N GLY A 275 -27.50 -3.91 -9.83
CA GLY A 275 -26.85 -3.07 -10.83
C GLY A 275 -25.51 -3.66 -11.30
N PRO A 276 -24.86 -3.06 -12.31
CA PRO A 276 -23.49 -3.41 -12.66
C PRO A 276 -22.58 -3.25 -11.42
N PRO A 277 -21.68 -4.21 -11.13
CA PRO A 277 -20.76 -4.05 -10.03
C PRO A 277 -19.82 -2.88 -10.29
N GLU A 278 -19.26 -2.36 -9.20
CA GLU A 278 -18.28 -1.31 -9.23
C GLU A 278 -16.88 -1.91 -9.27
N ALA A 279 -16.08 -1.53 -10.26
CA ALA A 279 -14.67 -1.90 -10.34
C ALA A 279 -13.86 -1.04 -9.37
N ARG A 280 -12.99 -1.68 -8.60
CA ARG A 280 -12.05 -1.02 -7.70
C ARG A 280 -10.65 -1.43 -8.10
N THR A 281 -9.81 -0.43 -8.31
CA THR A 281 -8.41 -0.64 -8.70
C THR A 281 -7.48 0.01 -7.71
N GLU A 282 -6.33 -0.62 -7.52
CA GLU A 282 -5.26 -0.08 -6.70
C GLU A 282 -3.92 -0.38 -7.38
N VAL A 283 -3.12 0.65 -7.63
CA VAL A 283 -1.77 0.46 -8.17
C VAL A 283 -0.87 -0.10 -7.06
N LEU A 284 -0.16 -1.18 -7.37
CA LEU A 284 0.74 -1.89 -6.48
C LEU A 284 2.17 -1.43 -6.79
N TRP A 285 2.85 -0.96 -5.76
CA TRP A 285 4.25 -0.51 -5.76
C TRP A 285 5.05 -1.34 -4.75
#